data_AF-A0A949I128-F1
#
_entry.id   AF-A0A949I128-F1
#
_cell.length_a   1.000
_cell.length_b   1.000
_cell.length_c   1.000
_cell.angle_alpha   90.00
_cell.angle_beta   90.00
_cell.angle_gamma   90.00
#
_symmetry.space_group_name_H-M   'P 1'
#
loop_
_entity.id
_entity.type
_entity.pdbx_description
1 polymer ?
#
loop_
_entity_poly.entity_id
_entity_poly.type
_entity_poly.pdbx_seq_one_letter_code
_entity_poly.pdbx_strand_id
1 'polypeptide(L)'
;MIMATISLIEENIPCWYELSYNNMGLDDNGILKLRIHEEFIAKKGNIPPNDPIVTDFIETFKFKTFEGDFSKQDLGFSKLLKNTRQFGFYELEAKLPLVVVEEEKDCPYCDGTGQDKNLERKCLFCWGSGKPHVYQWQDVIAISASLSVLFRFIFWAENFMSSLVKKQLLTVQTVTRFDSQGHGGSMSGVFSPVFASFLRTDLFRKPAEVRAKATMINAWSKMNNPNKFFDDFDFRVNLQGGRLIMDCPGDACGIHPEVWDELAPDRGYKFSCHNVDNAIQQLTLLAGLAALHDMARTKGI
;
A
#
# COMPACT_ATOMS: atom_id res chain seq x y z
N MET A 1 -8.33 10.77 -36.21
CA MET A 1 -8.17 9.37 -35.80
C MET A 1 -8.29 9.36 -34.29
N ILE A 2 -9.44 8.95 -33.76
CA ILE A 2 -9.67 8.89 -32.30
C ILE A 2 -8.92 7.64 -31.83
N MET A 3 -7.82 7.80 -31.08
CA MET A 3 -7.18 6.66 -30.44
C MET A 3 -8.17 6.10 -29.42
N ALA A 4 -8.57 4.83 -29.60
CA ALA A 4 -9.43 4.15 -28.64
C ALA A 4 -8.72 4.14 -27.27
N THR A 5 -9.41 4.58 -26.23
CA THR A 5 -8.87 4.55 -24.87
C THR A 5 -8.75 3.10 -24.42
N ILE A 6 -7.52 2.62 -24.27
CA ILE A 6 -7.24 1.27 -23.78
C ILE A 6 -7.74 1.17 -22.33
N SER A 7 -8.60 0.18 -22.05
CA SER A 7 -9.19 -0.03 -20.73
C SER A 7 -8.63 -1.30 -20.09
N LEU A 8 -7.97 -1.18 -18.93
CA LEU A 8 -7.52 -2.32 -18.12
C LEU A 8 -8.68 -3.21 -17.65
N ILE A 9 -9.93 -2.71 -17.67
CA ILE A 9 -11.12 -3.49 -17.31
C ILE A 9 -11.48 -4.48 -18.42
N GLU A 10 -11.28 -4.11 -19.68
CA GLU A 10 -11.69 -4.93 -20.84
C GLU A 10 -10.52 -5.72 -21.43
N GLU A 11 -9.31 -5.20 -21.32
CA GLU A 11 -8.16 -5.68 -22.09
C GLU A 11 -7.01 -6.11 -21.18
N ASN A 12 -6.29 -7.14 -21.63
CA ASN A 12 -5.02 -7.52 -21.03
C ASN A 12 -3.91 -6.67 -21.67
N ILE A 13 -3.47 -5.65 -20.94
CA ILE A 13 -2.46 -4.72 -21.41
C ILE A 13 -1.07 -5.11 -20.90
N PRO A 14 0.01 -4.70 -21.60
CA PRO A 14 1.36 -5.01 -21.15
C PRO A 14 1.65 -4.45 -19.75
N CYS A 15 2.37 -5.21 -18.93
CA CYS A 15 2.79 -4.77 -17.61
C CYS A 15 3.79 -3.62 -17.70
N TRP A 16 3.51 -2.51 -17.00
CA TRP A 16 4.46 -1.41 -16.82
C TRP A 16 4.88 -1.24 -15.36
N TYR A 17 4.16 -1.83 -14.41
CA TYR A 17 4.64 -1.94 -13.05
C TYR A 17 4.08 -3.14 -12.28
N GLU A 18 4.79 -3.52 -11.23
CA GLU A 18 4.44 -4.62 -10.34
C GLU A 18 4.48 -4.12 -8.88
N LEU A 19 3.60 -4.64 -8.04
CA LEU A 19 3.70 -4.53 -6.57
C LEU A 19 4.24 -5.82 -5.98
N SER A 20 5.02 -5.70 -4.91
CA SER A 20 5.52 -6.84 -4.15
C SER A 20 5.71 -6.47 -2.68
N TYR A 21 5.66 -7.47 -1.80
CA TYR A 21 5.91 -7.27 -0.38
C TYR A 21 6.81 -8.38 0.16
N ASN A 22 7.93 -8.01 0.77
CA ASN A 22 8.83 -8.97 1.39
C ASN A 22 8.40 -9.30 2.83
N ASN A 23 7.98 -10.55 3.03
CA ASN A 23 7.65 -11.16 4.32
C ASN A 23 8.76 -12.12 4.81
N MET A 24 9.95 -12.13 4.19
CA MET A 24 11.02 -13.07 4.54
C MET A 24 12.16 -12.40 5.31
N GLY A 25 12.51 -12.99 6.46
CA GLY A 25 13.71 -12.68 7.25
C GLY A 25 13.44 -11.77 8.46
N LEU A 26 14.07 -12.05 9.61
CA LEU A 26 13.92 -11.25 10.83
C LEU A 26 14.28 -9.76 10.62
N ASP A 27 15.23 -9.48 9.71
CA ASP A 27 15.78 -8.12 9.47
C ASP A 27 15.19 -7.40 8.23
N ASP A 28 14.65 -8.17 7.28
CA ASP A 28 14.10 -7.71 5.97
C ASP A 28 12.58 -7.82 5.87
N ASN A 29 11.90 -8.19 6.96
CA ASN A 29 10.45 -8.14 7.06
C ASN A 29 9.94 -6.70 7.00
N GLY A 30 8.91 -6.47 6.19
CA GLY A 30 8.23 -5.17 6.11
C GLY A 30 8.73 -4.25 5.01
N ILE A 31 9.14 -4.82 3.88
CA ILE A 31 9.57 -4.04 2.71
C ILE A 31 8.47 -4.09 1.65
N LEU A 32 7.84 -2.94 1.40
CA LEU A 32 6.93 -2.75 0.28
C LEU A 32 7.74 -2.36 -0.96
N LYS A 33 7.46 -3.00 -2.10
CA LYS A 33 8.19 -2.77 -3.34
C LYS A 33 7.26 -2.33 -4.46
N LEU A 34 7.65 -1.27 -5.16
CA LEU A 34 7.07 -0.83 -6.42
C LEU A 34 8.12 -1.01 -7.52
N ARG A 35 7.83 -1.85 -8.51
CA ARG A 35 8.76 -2.16 -9.59
C ARG A 35 8.21 -1.56 -10.88
N ILE A 36 8.88 -0.58 -11.47
CA ILE A 36 8.43 0.11 -12.69
C ILE A 36 9.34 -0.29 -13.84
N HIS A 37 8.76 -0.69 -14.96
CA HIS A 37 9.51 -1.19 -16.10
C HIS A 37 10.43 -0.11 -16.69
N GLU A 38 11.66 -0.46 -17.06
CA GLU A 38 12.64 0.51 -17.52
C GLU A 38 12.26 1.16 -18.86
N GLU A 39 11.62 0.42 -19.77
CA GLU A 39 11.12 0.99 -21.04
C GLU A 39 10.04 2.04 -20.78
N PHE A 40 9.23 1.86 -19.73
CA PHE A 40 8.21 2.83 -19.35
C PHE A 40 8.86 4.14 -18.88
N ILE A 41 9.86 4.04 -18.00
CA ILE A 41 10.62 5.20 -17.53
C ILE A 41 11.42 5.84 -18.67
N ALA A 42 12.04 5.06 -19.56
CA ALA A 42 12.77 5.58 -20.71
C ALA A 42 11.88 6.41 -21.64
N LYS A 43 10.61 6.02 -21.81
CA LYS A 43 9.62 6.76 -22.61
C LYS A 43 9.05 7.96 -21.85
N LYS A 44 8.79 7.82 -20.55
CA LYS A 44 8.06 8.84 -19.76
C LYS A 44 8.98 9.90 -19.14
N GLY A 45 10.24 9.56 -18.90
CA GLY A 45 11.21 10.42 -18.23
C GLY A 45 11.10 10.39 -16.71
N ASN A 46 11.71 11.40 -16.08
CA ASN A 46 11.75 11.59 -14.63
C ASN A 46 10.55 12.43 -14.15
N ILE A 47 10.25 12.35 -12.85
CA ILE A 47 9.20 13.18 -12.23
C ILE A 47 9.78 14.57 -11.94
N PRO A 48 9.22 15.67 -12.48
CA PRO A 48 9.74 17.00 -12.22
C PRO A 48 9.55 17.40 -10.75
N PRO A 49 10.54 18.05 -10.11
CA PRO A 49 10.40 18.51 -8.72
C PRO A 49 9.37 19.64 -8.57
N ASN A 50 8.97 20.28 -9.66
CA ASN A 50 7.94 21.32 -9.72
C ASN A 50 6.58 20.80 -10.19
N ASP A 51 6.36 19.47 -10.24
CA ASP A 51 5.01 18.94 -10.47
C ASP A 51 4.05 19.48 -9.38
N PRO A 52 2.82 19.89 -9.73
CA PRO A 52 1.88 20.45 -8.77
C PRO A 52 1.65 19.57 -7.52
N ILE A 53 1.58 18.23 -7.65
CA ILE A 53 1.41 17.37 -6.47
C ILE A 53 2.65 17.35 -5.58
N VAL A 54 3.83 17.46 -6.18
CA VAL A 54 5.10 17.49 -5.44
C VAL A 54 5.19 18.78 -4.63
N THR A 55 4.87 19.90 -5.26
CA THR A 55 4.88 21.23 -4.62
C THR A 55 3.88 21.28 -3.46
N ASP A 56 2.66 20.82 -3.68
CA ASP A 56 1.61 20.74 -2.65
C ASP A 56 2.05 19.91 -1.43
N PHE A 57 2.69 18.76 -1.66
CA PHE A 57 3.17 17.90 -0.58
C PHE A 57 4.37 18.48 0.18
N ILE A 58 5.27 19.19 -0.50
CA ILE A 58 6.35 19.94 0.16
C ILE A 58 5.77 20.96 1.13
N GLU A 59 4.78 21.73 0.69
CA GLU A 59 4.15 22.78 1.51
C GLU A 59 3.30 22.22 2.64
N THR A 60 2.48 21.20 2.34
CA THR A 60 1.53 20.60 3.29
C THR A 60 2.24 19.81 4.38
N PHE A 61 3.16 18.91 4.00
CA PHE A 61 3.82 18.01 4.94
C PHE A 61 5.21 18.49 5.40
N LYS A 62 5.59 19.72 5.00
CA LYS A 62 6.87 20.34 5.34
C LYS A 62 8.08 19.50 4.92
N PHE A 63 7.97 18.77 3.81
CA PHE A 63 9.11 18.07 3.23
C PHE A 63 10.13 19.06 2.68
N LYS A 64 11.40 18.66 2.60
CA LYS A 64 12.46 19.52 2.05
C LYS A 64 12.47 19.53 0.52
N THR A 65 12.49 18.34 -0.07
CA THR A 65 12.61 18.12 -1.52
C THR A 65 12.00 16.78 -1.89
N PHE A 66 11.64 16.62 -3.16
CA PHE A 66 11.31 15.33 -3.77
C PHE A 66 12.39 14.95 -4.77
N GLU A 67 12.90 13.73 -4.68
CA GLU A 67 13.79 13.17 -5.70
C GLU A 67 12.96 12.38 -6.71
N GLY A 68 12.98 12.80 -7.97
CA GLY A 68 12.19 12.22 -9.07
C GLY A 68 13.03 11.61 -10.18
N ASP A 69 14.36 11.66 -10.06
CA ASP A 69 15.31 11.09 -11.02
C ASP A 69 15.56 9.60 -10.74
N PHE A 70 15.05 8.75 -11.63
CA PHE A 70 15.20 7.29 -11.54
C PHE A 70 16.65 6.80 -11.68
N SER A 71 17.60 7.67 -12.02
CA SER A 71 19.03 7.32 -12.00
C SER A 71 19.66 7.41 -10.59
N LYS A 72 18.96 8.01 -9.63
CA LYS A 72 19.46 8.18 -8.25
C LYS A 72 19.15 6.96 -7.39
N GLN A 73 19.97 6.76 -6.36
CA GLN A 73 19.83 5.65 -5.41
C GLN A 73 18.62 5.81 -4.49
N ASP A 74 18.19 7.05 -4.22
CA ASP A 74 17.04 7.36 -3.40
C ASP A 74 16.01 8.05 -4.27
N LEU A 75 14.73 7.78 -4.05
CA LEU A 75 13.61 8.40 -4.76
C LEU A 75 12.55 8.85 -3.74
N GLY A 76 11.68 9.77 -4.16
CA GLY A 76 10.59 10.27 -3.33
C GLY A 76 11.00 11.31 -2.28
N PHE A 77 10.12 11.50 -1.30
CA PHE A 77 10.35 12.35 -0.13
C PHE A 77 11.24 11.65 0.90
N SER A 78 12.03 12.43 1.63
CA SER A 78 12.87 11.98 2.75
C SER A 78 13.85 10.85 2.43
N LYS A 79 14.08 10.52 1.15
CA LYS A 79 15.00 9.45 0.70
C LYS A 79 14.66 8.07 1.27
N LEU A 80 13.36 7.81 1.48
CA LEU A 80 12.87 6.56 2.08
C LEU A 80 12.57 5.46 1.07
N LEU A 81 12.51 5.77 -0.24
CA LEU A 81 12.42 4.77 -1.29
C LEU A 81 13.81 4.49 -1.86
N LYS A 82 14.37 3.32 -1.56
CA LYS A 82 15.63 2.87 -2.15
C LYS A 82 15.36 2.39 -3.56
N ASN A 83 16.05 2.99 -4.52
CA ASN A 83 15.90 2.69 -5.93
C ASN A 83 17.09 1.85 -6.41
N THR A 84 16.79 0.68 -6.93
CA THR A 84 17.77 -0.22 -7.54
C THR A 84 17.30 -0.62 -8.93
N ARG A 85 18.22 -1.01 -9.81
CA ARG A 85 17.86 -1.51 -11.15
C ARG A 85 18.08 -3.02 -11.19
N GLN A 86 17.03 -3.78 -11.44
CA GLN A 86 17.10 -5.24 -11.49
C GLN A 86 16.12 -5.83 -12.50
N PHE A 87 16.59 -6.74 -13.34
CA PHE A 87 15.77 -7.52 -14.28
C PHE A 87 14.85 -6.68 -15.20
N GLY A 88 15.32 -5.51 -15.67
CA GLY A 88 14.52 -4.63 -16.53
C GLY A 88 13.54 -3.71 -15.77
N PHE A 89 13.63 -3.63 -14.44
CA PHE A 89 12.81 -2.77 -13.61
C PHE A 89 13.66 -1.82 -12.77
N TYR A 90 13.12 -0.63 -12.52
CA TYR A 90 13.46 0.18 -11.36
C TYR A 90 12.66 -0.36 -10.18
N GLU A 91 13.35 -0.87 -9.17
CA GLU A 91 12.78 -1.45 -7.96
C GLU A 91 12.92 -0.45 -6.81
N LEU A 92 11.78 0.13 -6.44
CA LEU A 92 11.63 1.10 -5.37
C LEU A 92 11.21 0.36 -4.10
N GLU A 93 12.10 0.30 -3.12
CA GLU A 93 11.90 -0.39 -1.85
C GLU A 93 11.62 0.60 -0.72
N ALA A 94 10.51 0.41 -0.02
CA ALA A 94 10.14 1.15 1.18
C ALA A 94 10.16 0.22 2.40
N LYS A 95 11.09 0.46 3.33
CA LYS A 95 11.05 -0.21 4.64
C LYS A 95 10.01 0.48 5.50
N LEU A 96 8.98 -0.25 5.92
CA LEU A 96 7.92 0.30 6.75
C LEU A 96 8.48 0.68 8.14
N PRO A 97 8.38 1.95 8.56
CA PRO A 97 8.95 2.44 9.80
C PRO A 97 8.06 2.08 11.00
N LEU A 98 8.63 2.01 12.19
CA LEU A 98 7.85 2.00 13.42
C LEU A 98 7.37 3.42 13.70
N VAL A 99 6.05 3.62 13.72
CA VAL A 99 5.41 4.92 13.97
C VAL A 99 5.23 5.14 15.47
N VAL A 100 4.92 4.11 16.23
CA VAL A 100 4.67 4.25 17.67
C VAL A 100 5.93 3.93 18.46
N VAL A 101 6.40 4.91 19.21
CA VAL A 101 7.62 4.82 20.01
C VAL A 101 7.28 5.03 21.47
N GLU A 102 7.84 4.20 22.35
CA GLU A 102 7.73 4.37 23.80
C GLU A 102 8.53 5.61 24.24
N GLU A 103 7.92 6.43 25.10
CA GLU A 103 8.65 7.48 25.80
C GLU A 103 9.48 6.90 26.95
N GLU A 104 10.53 7.60 27.36
CA GLU A 104 11.38 7.15 28.48
C GLU A 104 10.70 7.30 29.86
N LYS A 105 9.65 8.13 29.95
CA LYS A 105 8.94 8.44 31.20
C LYS A 105 7.93 7.36 31.57
N ASP A 106 7.62 7.27 32.86
CA ASP A 106 6.55 6.39 33.33
C ASP A 106 5.18 6.86 32.85
N CYS A 107 4.30 5.90 32.56
CA CYS A 107 2.94 6.17 32.14
C CYS A 107 2.17 6.85 33.29
N PRO A 108 1.60 8.05 33.07
CA PRO A 108 0.93 8.81 34.12
C PRO A 108 -0.40 8.19 34.58
N TYR A 109 -0.91 7.18 33.85
CA TYR A 109 -2.18 6.51 34.17
C TYR A 109 -2.00 5.24 35.00
N CYS A 110 -0.81 4.64 34.99
CA CYS A 110 -0.53 3.41 35.75
C CYS A 110 0.73 3.51 36.62
N ASP A 111 1.34 4.69 36.72
CA ASP A 111 2.56 4.94 37.48
C ASP A 111 3.68 3.94 37.12
N GLY A 112 3.87 3.67 35.83
CA GLY A 112 4.90 2.74 35.36
C GLY A 112 4.56 1.25 35.50
N THR A 113 3.46 0.88 36.17
CA THR A 113 3.16 -0.53 36.46
C THR A 113 2.68 -1.35 35.26
N GLY A 114 2.21 -0.67 34.20
CA GLY A 114 1.56 -1.32 33.07
C GLY A 114 0.14 -1.83 33.35
N GLN A 115 -0.37 -1.72 34.57
CA GLN A 115 -1.68 -2.24 34.95
C GLN A 115 -2.66 -1.13 35.33
N ASP A 116 -3.91 -1.27 34.88
CA ASP A 116 -5.02 -0.45 35.33
C ASP A 116 -5.47 -0.95 36.71
N LYS A 117 -5.14 -0.18 37.76
CA LYS A 117 -5.44 -0.52 39.16
C LYS A 117 -6.94 -0.70 39.43
N ASN A 118 -7.82 -0.11 38.61
CA ASN A 118 -9.27 -0.17 38.84
C ASN A 118 -9.94 -1.33 38.11
N LEU A 119 -9.31 -1.85 37.06
CA LEU A 119 -9.93 -2.80 36.13
C LEU A 119 -9.17 -4.13 36.01
N GLU A 120 -8.10 -4.31 36.79
CA GLU A 120 -7.25 -5.51 36.81
C GLU A 120 -6.83 -5.99 35.41
N ARG A 121 -6.62 -5.04 34.51
CA ARG A 121 -6.27 -5.28 33.11
C ARG A 121 -5.03 -4.48 32.73
N LYS A 122 -4.46 -4.77 31.55
CA LYS A 122 -3.39 -3.92 30.98
C LYS A 122 -3.89 -2.48 30.87
N CYS A 123 -3.07 -1.53 31.32
CA CYS A 123 -3.37 -0.11 31.18
C CYS A 123 -3.55 0.23 29.69
N LEU A 124 -4.68 0.85 29.33
CA LEU A 124 -5.02 1.15 27.94
C LEU A 124 -4.16 2.27 27.33
N PHE A 125 -3.54 3.12 28.15
CA PHE A 125 -2.70 4.22 27.69
C PHE A 125 -1.29 3.78 27.28
N CYS A 126 -0.69 2.87 28.04
CA CYS A 126 0.62 2.29 27.75
C CYS A 126 0.54 0.85 27.22
N TRP A 127 -0.65 0.33 26.94
CA TRP A 127 -0.88 -1.03 26.47
C TRP A 127 -0.16 -2.14 27.27
N GLY A 128 0.06 -1.90 28.57
CA GLY A 128 0.78 -2.82 29.44
C GLY A 128 2.30 -2.61 29.58
N SER A 129 2.93 -1.71 28.82
CA SER A 129 4.40 -1.50 28.89
C SER A 129 4.86 -0.72 30.12
N GLY A 130 3.95 0.02 30.76
CA GLY A 130 4.31 0.99 31.81
C GLY A 130 4.80 2.33 31.26
N LYS A 131 4.98 2.48 29.94
CA LYS A 131 5.48 3.70 29.29
C LYS A 131 4.46 4.26 28.29
N PRO A 132 4.19 5.58 28.29
CA PRO A 132 3.32 6.17 27.30
C PRO A 132 3.98 6.11 25.91
N HIS A 133 3.17 6.29 24.88
CA HIS A 133 3.62 6.22 23.50
C HIS A 133 3.43 7.54 22.77
N VAL A 134 4.34 7.85 21.86
CA VAL A 134 4.23 8.97 20.91
C VAL A 134 4.27 8.44 19.47
N TYR A 135 3.62 9.18 18.57
CA TYR A 135 3.53 8.80 17.17
C TYR A 135 4.47 9.66 16.32
N GLN A 136 5.39 9.01 15.60
CA GLN A 136 6.34 9.59 14.66
C GLN A 136 5.83 9.40 13.23
N TRP A 137 4.89 10.25 12.82
CA TRP A 137 4.19 10.09 11.53
C TRP A 137 5.00 10.47 10.29
N GLN A 138 6.10 11.23 10.44
CA GLN A 138 6.75 11.88 9.29
C GLN A 138 7.24 10.89 8.23
N ASP A 139 7.85 9.79 8.63
CA ASP A 139 8.42 8.82 7.69
C ASP A 139 7.33 8.02 6.97
N VAL A 140 6.29 7.61 7.70
CA VAL A 140 5.17 6.87 7.09
C VAL A 140 4.38 7.76 6.12
N ILE A 141 4.19 9.04 6.46
CA ILE A 141 3.58 10.03 5.56
C ILE A 141 4.48 10.24 4.33
N ALA A 142 5.80 10.37 4.49
CA ALA A 142 6.73 10.53 3.38
C ALA A 142 6.70 9.35 2.40
N ILE A 143 6.62 8.10 2.90
CA ILE A 143 6.46 6.92 2.05
C ILE A 143 5.12 6.96 1.30
N SER A 144 4.01 7.15 2.02
CA SER A 144 2.67 7.23 1.43
C SER A 144 2.57 8.35 0.38
N ALA A 145 3.06 9.55 0.69
CA ALA A 145 3.08 10.69 -0.22
C ALA A 145 3.92 10.40 -1.48
N SER A 146 5.09 9.78 -1.32
CA SER A 146 5.95 9.40 -2.45
C SER A 146 5.24 8.42 -3.38
N LEU A 147 4.56 7.42 -2.81
CA LEU A 147 3.78 6.45 -3.58
C LEU A 147 2.59 7.12 -4.27
N SER A 148 1.92 8.09 -3.66
CA SER A 148 0.85 8.87 -4.31
C SER A 148 1.35 9.65 -5.52
N VAL A 149 2.52 10.29 -5.45
CA VAL A 149 3.16 10.93 -6.62
C VAL A 149 3.49 9.90 -7.69
N LEU A 150 4.10 8.77 -7.31
CA LEU A 150 4.50 7.70 -8.23
C LEU A 150 3.31 7.03 -8.90
N PHE A 151 2.25 6.70 -8.17
CA PHE A 151 1.04 6.11 -8.72
C PHE A 151 0.34 7.06 -9.69
N ARG A 152 0.24 8.35 -9.34
CA ARG A 152 -0.26 9.37 -10.28
C ARG A 152 0.60 9.45 -11.53
N PHE A 153 1.92 9.41 -11.36
CA PHE A 153 2.87 9.43 -12.48
C PHE A 153 2.69 8.19 -13.37
N ILE A 154 2.57 6.98 -12.84
CA ILE A 154 2.48 5.76 -13.66
C ILE A 154 1.07 5.42 -14.14
N PHE A 155 0.02 6.05 -13.61
CA PHE A 155 -1.38 5.73 -13.95
C PHE A 155 -1.69 5.94 -15.44
N TRP A 156 -1.19 7.03 -16.02
CA TRP A 156 -1.43 7.38 -17.42
C TRP A 156 -0.43 6.67 -18.35
N ALA A 157 -0.68 5.39 -18.58
CA ALA A 157 0.10 4.54 -19.49
C ALA A 157 -0.61 4.29 -20.83
N GLU A 158 -1.56 5.15 -21.22
CA GLU A 158 -2.55 4.93 -22.29
C GLU A 158 -1.97 4.58 -23.68
N ASN A 159 -0.65 4.63 -23.87
CA ASN A 159 0.03 4.22 -25.10
C ASN A 159 1.36 3.49 -24.82
N PHE A 160 1.50 2.83 -23.67
CA PHE A 160 2.67 2.03 -23.37
C PHE A 160 2.52 0.63 -23.95
N MET A 161 3.27 0.37 -25.01
CA MET A 161 3.51 -0.98 -25.52
C MET A 161 4.86 -1.41 -24.97
N SER A 162 4.84 -2.46 -24.14
CA SER A 162 6.06 -3.10 -23.63
C SER A 162 6.49 -4.22 -24.56
N SER A 163 7.79 -4.50 -24.62
CA SER A 163 8.28 -5.79 -25.15
C SER A 163 7.93 -6.98 -24.25
N LEU A 164 7.50 -6.73 -23.01
CA LEU A 164 7.11 -7.77 -22.06
C LEU A 164 5.84 -8.51 -22.48
N VAL A 165 5.89 -9.84 -22.37
CA VAL A 165 4.74 -10.74 -22.51
C VAL A 165 3.82 -10.71 -21.28
N LYS A 166 4.29 -10.15 -20.16
CA LYS A 166 3.54 -10.07 -18.90
C LYS A 166 2.38 -9.08 -18.98
N LYS A 167 1.28 -9.41 -18.31
CA LYS A 167 0.07 -8.59 -18.26
C LYS A 167 0.07 -7.69 -17.02
N GLN A 168 -0.45 -6.47 -17.15
CA GLN A 168 -0.70 -5.62 -15.99
C GLN A 168 -1.83 -6.24 -15.15
N LEU A 169 -1.54 -6.62 -13.91
CA LEU A 169 -2.52 -7.32 -13.07
C LEU A 169 -3.50 -6.35 -12.41
N LEU A 170 -3.00 -5.22 -11.93
CA LEU A 170 -3.79 -4.21 -11.26
C LEU A 170 -3.20 -2.81 -11.47
N THR A 171 -4.02 -1.78 -11.31
CA THR A 171 -3.56 -0.41 -11.07
C THR A 171 -3.98 0.05 -9.68
N VAL A 172 -3.22 0.96 -9.10
CA VAL A 172 -3.54 1.63 -7.83
C VAL A 172 -3.34 3.12 -8.02
N GLN A 173 -4.24 3.88 -7.43
CA GLN A 173 -4.08 5.30 -7.15
C GLN A 173 -4.24 5.50 -5.67
N THR A 174 -3.40 6.36 -5.11
CA THR A 174 -3.49 6.78 -3.73
C THR A 174 -3.55 8.29 -3.66
N VAL A 175 -4.28 8.79 -2.67
CA VAL A 175 -4.21 10.17 -2.25
C VAL A 175 -3.68 10.18 -0.83
N THR A 176 -2.69 11.02 -0.57
CA THR A 176 -2.18 11.27 0.77
C THR A 176 -2.58 12.70 1.12
N ARG A 177 -3.53 12.85 2.04
CA ARG A 177 -3.85 14.14 2.66
C ARG A 177 -4.01 13.94 4.16
N PHE A 178 -3.89 15.05 4.86
CA PHE A 178 -4.15 15.13 6.28
C PHE A 178 -4.91 16.42 6.49
N ASP A 179 -6.22 16.33 6.70
CA ASP A 179 -7.00 17.47 7.14
C ASP A 179 -6.86 17.66 8.67
N SER A 180 -7.47 18.73 9.19
CA SER A 180 -7.43 19.04 10.62
C SER A 180 -8.08 17.98 11.52
N GLN A 181 -8.85 17.05 10.94
CA GLN A 181 -9.51 15.95 11.64
C GLN A 181 -8.76 14.62 11.46
N GLY A 182 -7.67 14.60 10.69
CA GLY A 182 -6.89 13.41 10.39
C GLY A 182 -7.52 12.53 9.31
N HIS A 183 -8.50 13.05 8.55
CA HIS A 183 -9.03 12.40 7.36
C HIS A 183 -8.26 12.88 6.12
N GLY A 184 -8.28 12.10 5.04
CA GLY A 184 -7.80 12.59 3.74
C GLY A 184 -6.97 11.62 2.93
N GLY A 185 -6.67 10.43 3.44
CA GLY A 185 -6.22 9.35 2.58
C GLY A 185 -7.32 8.90 1.60
N SER A 186 -6.91 8.34 0.48
CA SER A 186 -7.79 7.48 -0.32
C SER A 186 -6.98 6.45 -1.09
N MET A 187 -7.66 5.39 -1.51
CA MET A 187 -7.10 4.36 -2.38
C MET A 187 -8.17 3.89 -3.35
N SER A 188 -7.80 3.80 -4.63
CA SER A 188 -8.66 3.25 -5.67
C SER A 188 -7.79 2.57 -6.72
N GLY A 189 -8.43 1.94 -7.70
CA GLY A 189 -7.70 1.35 -8.80
C GLY A 189 -8.56 0.40 -9.62
N VAL A 190 -7.87 -0.43 -10.40
CA VAL A 190 -8.50 -1.38 -11.31
C VAL A 190 -7.81 -2.73 -11.20
N PHE A 191 -8.58 -3.79 -11.07
CA PHE A 191 -8.09 -5.16 -11.31
C PHE A 191 -8.37 -5.55 -12.75
N SER A 192 -7.36 -6.11 -13.42
CA SER A 192 -7.49 -6.62 -14.79
C SER A 192 -8.36 -7.87 -14.89
N PRO A 193 -8.85 -8.23 -16.09
CA PRO A 193 -9.51 -9.51 -16.34
C PRO A 193 -8.71 -10.71 -15.84
N VAL A 194 -7.40 -10.74 -16.12
CA VAL A 194 -6.55 -11.88 -15.77
C VAL A 194 -6.38 -12.01 -14.25
N PHE A 195 -6.24 -10.89 -13.54
CA PHE A 195 -6.12 -10.90 -12.10
C PHE A 195 -7.46 -11.22 -11.41
N ALA A 196 -8.57 -10.66 -11.89
CA ALA A 196 -9.91 -11.00 -11.40
C ALA A 196 -10.23 -12.49 -11.59
N SER A 197 -9.85 -13.08 -12.72
CA SER A 197 -10.00 -14.50 -13.00
C SER A 197 -9.15 -15.38 -12.06
N PHE A 198 -7.91 -14.96 -11.78
CA PHE A 198 -7.08 -15.60 -10.77
C PHE A 198 -7.73 -15.60 -9.39
N LEU A 199 -8.24 -14.44 -8.95
CA LEU A 199 -8.92 -14.31 -7.67
C LEU A 199 -10.24 -15.10 -7.58
N ARG A 200 -10.87 -15.41 -8.72
CA ARG A 200 -12.09 -16.24 -8.80
C ARG A 200 -11.79 -17.73 -8.67
N THR A 201 -10.55 -18.15 -8.93
CA THR A 201 -10.20 -19.57 -8.95
C THR A 201 -10.29 -20.17 -7.54
N ASP A 202 -11.24 -21.09 -7.33
CA ASP A 202 -11.54 -21.66 -6.01
C ASP A 202 -10.32 -22.25 -5.29
N LEU A 203 -9.41 -22.88 -6.05
CA LEU A 203 -8.17 -23.44 -5.52
C LEU A 203 -7.27 -22.40 -4.83
N PHE A 204 -7.32 -21.14 -5.27
CA PHE A 204 -6.48 -20.06 -4.76
C PHE A 204 -7.20 -19.14 -3.79
N ARG A 205 -8.54 -19.18 -3.73
CA ARG A 205 -9.35 -18.28 -2.90
C ARG A 205 -8.87 -18.27 -1.44
N LYS A 206 -8.91 -19.41 -0.75
CA LYS A 206 -8.57 -19.44 0.68
C LYS A 206 -7.08 -19.15 0.95
N PRO A 207 -6.13 -19.73 0.20
CA PRO A 207 -4.72 -19.35 0.33
C PRO A 207 -4.45 -17.86 0.11
N ALA A 208 -5.16 -17.23 -0.84
CA ALA A 208 -5.04 -15.80 -1.13
C ALA A 208 -5.55 -14.93 0.02
N GLU A 209 -6.74 -15.24 0.55
CA GLU A 209 -7.29 -14.56 1.73
C GLU A 209 -6.34 -14.64 2.93
N VAL A 210 -5.82 -15.83 3.22
CA VAL A 210 -4.89 -16.05 4.36
C VAL A 210 -3.59 -15.28 4.19
N ARG A 211 -2.98 -15.34 2.99
CA ARG A 211 -1.71 -14.68 2.73
C ARG A 211 -1.83 -13.15 2.73
N ALA A 212 -2.88 -12.61 2.13
CA ALA A 212 -3.14 -11.17 2.17
C ALA A 212 -3.39 -10.69 3.61
N LYS A 213 -4.27 -11.36 4.37
CA LYS A 213 -4.55 -11.01 5.77
C LYS A 213 -3.28 -11.05 6.62
N ALA A 214 -2.49 -12.11 6.53
CA ALA A 214 -1.24 -12.23 7.27
C ALA A 214 -0.23 -11.11 6.93
N THR A 215 -0.15 -10.73 5.64
CA THR A 215 0.73 -9.64 5.20
C THR A 215 0.25 -8.28 5.72
N MET A 216 -1.05 -8.02 5.70
CA MET A 216 -1.64 -6.80 6.28
C MET A 216 -1.36 -6.71 7.79
N ILE A 217 -1.58 -7.80 8.53
CA ILE A 217 -1.27 -7.87 9.97
C ILE A 217 0.21 -7.56 10.20
N ASN A 218 1.11 -8.15 9.41
CA ASN A 218 2.55 -7.92 9.54
C ASN A 218 2.91 -6.44 9.30
N ALA A 219 2.44 -5.86 8.18
CA ALA A 219 2.69 -4.47 7.83
C ALA A 219 2.19 -3.51 8.91
N TRP A 220 0.96 -3.74 9.39
CA TRP A 220 0.38 -2.94 10.45
C TRP A 220 1.13 -3.07 11.77
N SER A 221 1.45 -4.29 12.19
CA SER A 221 2.18 -4.57 13.43
C SER A 221 3.54 -3.90 13.43
N LYS A 222 4.21 -3.88 12.27
CA LYS A 222 5.51 -3.24 12.09
C LYS A 222 5.44 -1.73 12.31
N MET A 223 4.37 -1.08 11.85
CA MET A 223 4.21 0.37 11.94
C MET A 223 3.56 0.83 13.25
N ASN A 224 2.54 0.14 13.74
CA ASN A 224 1.70 0.64 14.82
C ASN A 224 2.08 0.04 16.18
N ASN A 225 2.01 -1.28 16.35
CA ASN A 225 2.40 -1.90 17.60
C ASN A 225 2.71 -3.38 17.38
N PRO A 226 3.98 -3.81 17.47
CA PRO A 226 4.35 -5.21 17.24
C PRO A 226 3.83 -6.16 18.32
N ASN A 227 3.45 -5.62 19.49
CA ASN A 227 3.01 -6.40 20.65
C ASN A 227 1.48 -6.40 20.80
N LYS A 228 0.74 -5.69 19.93
CA LYS A 228 -0.72 -5.72 19.95
C LYS A 228 -1.21 -7.04 19.38
N PHE A 229 -2.03 -7.74 20.15
CA PHE A 229 -2.81 -8.86 19.62
C PHE A 229 -3.96 -8.28 18.78
N PHE A 230 -4.10 -8.77 17.56
CA PHE A 230 -5.22 -8.46 16.68
C PHE A 230 -6.19 -9.63 16.70
N ASP A 231 -7.48 -9.33 16.86
CA ASP A 231 -8.49 -10.35 16.71
C ASP A 231 -8.87 -10.56 15.24
N ASP A 232 -9.79 -11.49 14.98
CA ASP A 232 -10.20 -11.80 13.62
C ASP A 232 -11.04 -10.70 12.95
N PHE A 233 -11.55 -9.73 13.72
CA PHE A 233 -12.38 -8.63 13.26
C PHE A 233 -11.55 -7.39 12.90
N ASP A 234 -10.35 -7.24 13.48
CA ASP A 234 -9.41 -6.16 13.14
C ASP A 234 -8.97 -6.18 11.67
N PHE A 235 -8.89 -7.37 11.07
CA PHE A 235 -8.48 -7.57 9.68
C PHE A 235 -9.38 -8.57 8.97
N ARG A 236 -9.94 -8.16 7.84
CA ARG A 236 -10.76 -9.01 6.99
C ARG A 236 -10.18 -9.06 5.59
N VAL A 237 -10.12 -10.24 5.00
CA VAL A 237 -9.93 -10.42 3.56
C VAL A 237 -10.97 -11.42 3.09
N ASN A 238 -11.79 -11.02 2.13
CA ASN A 238 -12.83 -11.86 1.56
C ASN A 238 -12.76 -11.80 0.04
N LEU A 239 -12.68 -12.97 -0.59
CA LEU A 239 -12.74 -13.12 -2.03
C LEU A 239 -14.05 -13.77 -2.44
N GLN A 240 -14.94 -13.07 -3.14
CA GLN A 240 -16.21 -13.67 -3.60
C GLN A 240 -16.41 -13.45 -5.10
N GLY A 241 -16.40 -14.53 -5.89
CA GLY A 241 -16.57 -14.44 -7.35
C GLY A 241 -15.47 -13.65 -8.08
N GLY A 242 -14.27 -13.55 -7.47
CA GLY A 242 -13.16 -12.72 -7.95
C GLY A 242 -13.15 -11.29 -7.38
N ARG A 243 -14.15 -10.92 -6.57
CA ARG A 243 -14.21 -9.63 -5.87
C ARG A 243 -13.43 -9.67 -4.58
N LEU A 244 -12.55 -8.70 -4.40
CA LEU A 244 -11.75 -8.54 -3.20
C LEU A 244 -12.35 -7.46 -2.30
N ILE A 245 -12.55 -7.83 -1.04
CA ILE A 245 -12.80 -6.91 0.06
C ILE A 245 -11.65 -7.09 1.05
N MET A 246 -11.00 -6.00 1.45
CA MET A 246 -9.98 -6.00 2.49
C MET A 246 -10.22 -4.90 3.49
N ASP A 247 -10.29 -5.25 4.77
CA ASP A 247 -10.45 -4.32 5.88
C ASP A 247 -9.21 -4.37 6.78
N CYS A 248 -8.81 -3.23 7.33
CA CYS A 248 -7.78 -3.09 8.35
C CYS A 248 -8.28 -2.19 9.50
N PRO A 249 -7.56 -2.10 10.63
CA PRO A 249 -8.06 -1.37 11.79
C PRO A 249 -8.36 0.11 11.49
N GLY A 250 -9.50 0.57 11.98
CA GLY A 250 -10.09 1.88 11.70
C GLY A 250 -11.61 1.81 11.76
N ASP A 251 -12.29 2.89 11.40
CA ASP A 251 -13.75 2.92 11.30
C ASP A 251 -14.19 2.39 9.93
N ALA A 252 -14.42 1.08 9.81
CA ALA A 252 -14.73 0.42 8.54
C ALA A 252 -13.71 0.78 7.43
N CYS A 253 -12.42 0.78 7.80
CA CYS A 253 -11.32 1.15 6.91
C CYS A 253 -10.96 -0.01 5.99
N GLY A 254 -11.10 0.17 4.68
CA GLY A 254 -10.82 -0.91 3.74
C GLY A 254 -10.95 -0.54 2.27
N ILE A 255 -10.78 -1.54 1.40
CA ILE A 255 -11.09 -1.47 -0.02
C ILE A 255 -12.18 -2.45 -0.40
N HIS A 256 -12.97 -2.09 -1.41
CA HIS A 256 -14.06 -2.89 -1.92
C HIS A 256 -14.30 -2.60 -3.42
N PRO A 257 -15.02 -3.46 -4.14
CA PRO A 257 -15.47 -3.16 -5.50
C PRO A 257 -16.28 -1.87 -5.54
N GLU A 258 -16.07 -1.03 -6.55
CA GLU A 258 -16.86 0.19 -6.75
C GLU A 258 -18.32 -0.13 -7.11
N VAL A 259 -18.52 -1.25 -7.82
CA VAL A 259 -19.83 -1.76 -8.24
C VAL A 259 -20.02 -3.18 -7.71
N TRP A 260 -21.21 -3.45 -7.15
CA TRP A 260 -21.55 -4.74 -6.53
C TRP A 260 -22.32 -5.70 -7.45
N ASP A 261 -22.57 -5.31 -8.70
CA ASP A 261 -23.24 -6.13 -9.72
C ASP A 261 -22.34 -7.25 -10.24
N GLU A 262 -22.94 -8.40 -10.60
CA GLU A 262 -22.23 -9.61 -11.06
C GLU A 262 -21.13 -9.27 -12.07
N LEU A 263 -19.89 -9.71 -11.76
CA LEU A 263 -18.76 -9.50 -12.65
C LEU A 263 -18.87 -10.47 -13.82
N ALA A 264 -18.85 -9.93 -15.04
CA ALA A 264 -18.65 -10.75 -16.22
C ALA A 264 -17.33 -11.55 -16.07
N PRO A 265 -17.32 -12.84 -16.48
CA PRO A 265 -16.21 -13.73 -16.19
C PRO A 265 -14.88 -13.31 -16.83
N ASP A 266 -14.94 -12.51 -17.89
CA ASP A 266 -13.87 -12.04 -18.75
C ASP A 266 -13.50 -10.56 -18.55
N ARG A 267 -14.06 -9.91 -17.52
CA ARG A 267 -13.81 -8.49 -17.24
C ARG A 267 -13.11 -8.27 -15.90
N GLY A 268 -12.28 -7.24 -15.89
CA GLY A 268 -11.74 -6.63 -14.68
C GLY A 268 -12.81 -5.82 -13.93
N TYR A 269 -12.39 -5.11 -12.89
CA TYR A 269 -13.28 -4.19 -12.18
C TYR A 269 -12.53 -3.11 -11.43
N LYS A 270 -13.22 -2.00 -11.17
CA LYS A 270 -12.71 -0.91 -10.33
C LYS A 270 -12.93 -1.22 -8.86
N PHE A 271 -11.99 -0.80 -8.03
CA PHE A 271 -12.16 -0.79 -6.59
C PHE A 271 -11.96 0.62 -6.05
N SER A 272 -12.59 0.90 -4.92
CA SER A 272 -12.44 2.12 -4.15
C SER A 272 -12.19 1.76 -2.69
N CYS A 273 -12.03 2.77 -1.85
CA CYS A 273 -11.85 2.62 -0.42
C CYS A 273 -13.01 3.22 0.37
N HIS A 274 -13.11 2.78 1.63
CA HIS A 274 -13.91 3.39 2.66
C HIS A 274 -12.98 3.75 3.85
N ASN A 275 -13.05 4.99 4.32
CA ASN A 275 -12.34 5.50 5.51
C ASN A 275 -10.85 5.10 5.63
N VAL A 276 -10.10 5.17 4.51
CA VAL A 276 -8.64 5.05 4.53
C VAL A 276 -8.08 6.42 4.85
N ASP A 277 -7.99 6.76 6.13
CA ASP A 277 -7.77 8.12 6.60
C ASP A 277 -6.28 8.46 6.73
N ASN A 278 -5.42 7.47 7.00
CA ASN A 278 -4.01 7.70 7.29
C ASN A 278 -3.04 6.81 6.50
N ALA A 279 -1.75 7.18 6.58
CA ALA A 279 -0.67 6.51 5.86
C ALA A 279 -0.45 5.04 6.30
N ILE A 280 -0.66 4.69 7.58
CA ILE A 280 -0.53 3.31 8.05
C ILE A 280 -1.59 2.43 7.38
N GLN A 281 -2.85 2.88 7.36
CA GLN A 281 -3.95 2.15 6.71
C GLN A 281 -3.67 1.95 5.22
N GLN A 282 -3.26 3.02 4.52
CA GLN A 282 -2.95 2.94 3.09
C GLN A 282 -1.80 1.96 2.79
N LEU A 283 -0.68 2.04 3.52
CA LEU A 283 0.45 1.13 3.32
C LEU A 283 0.11 -0.32 3.70
N THR A 284 -0.75 -0.52 4.70
CA THR A 284 -1.26 -1.83 5.10
C THR A 284 -2.07 -2.48 3.98
N LEU A 285 -3.01 -1.75 3.39
CA LEU A 285 -3.82 -2.23 2.27
C LEU A 285 -2.97 -2.48 1.02
N LEU A 286 -2.00 -1.61 0.73
CA LEU A 286 -1.01 -1.84 -0.34
C LEU A 286 -0.21 -3.12 -0.12
N ALA A 287 0.20 -3.43 1.11
CA ALA A 287 0.90 -4.66 1.44
C ALA A 287 0.02 -5.91 1.16
N GLY A 288 -1.28 -5.84 1.49
CA GLY A 288 -2.25 -6.88 1.15
C GLY A 288 -2.39 -7.09 -0.37
N LEU A 289 -2.53 -6.00 -1.13
CA LEU A 289 -2.58 -6.05 -2.60
C LEU A 289 -1.29 -6.61 -3.19
N ALA A 290 -0.14 -6.19 -2.68
CA ALA A 290 1.17 -6.67 -3.11
C ALA A 290 1.35 -8.16 -2.86
N ALA A 291 0.86 -8.70 -1.73
CA ALA A 291 0.87 -10.13 -1.47
C ALA A 291 0.05 -10.93 -2.49
N LEU A 292 -1.14 -10.45 -2.86
CA LEU A 292 -1.96 -11.07 -3.90
C LEU A 292 -1.30 -10.98 -5.29
N HIS A 293 -0.69 -9.83 -5.58
CA HIS A 293 0.06 -9.60 -6.81
C HIS A 293 1.23 -10.60 -6.95
N ASP A 294 2.01 -10.79 -5.88
CA ASP A 294 3.11 -11.76 -5.86
C ASP A 294 2.64 -13.20 -5.99
N MET A 295 1.48 -13.54 -5.41
CA MET A 295 0.89 -14.86 -5.58
C MET A 295 0.54 -15.13 -7.05
N ALA A 296 -0.12 -14.20 -7.72
CA ALA A 296 -0.47 -14.32 -9.13
C ALA A 296 0.79 -14.49 -10.00
N ARG A 297 1.81 -13.65 -9.79
CA ARG A 297 3.09 -13.72 -10.52
C ARG A 297 3.80 -15.05 -10.35
N THR A 298 3.81 -15.61 -9.14
CA THR A 298 4.42 -16.92 -8.85
C THR A 298 3.71 -18.06 -9.61
N LYS A 299 2.45 -17.85 -10.02
CA LYS A 299 1.68 -18.78 -10.85
C LYS A 299 1.83 -18.55 -12.36
N GLY A 300 2.72 -17.64 -12.77
CA GLY A 300 3.01 -17.36 -14.17
C GLY A 300 1.94 -16.49 -14.85
N ILE A 301 1.18 -15.74 -14.06
CA ILE A 301 0.19 -14.76 -14.54
C ILE A 301 0.87 -13.42 -14.81
#